data_AF-A0A1D2M0F5-F1
#
_entry.id   AF-A0A1D2M0F5-F1
#
_cell.length_a   1.000
_cell.length_b   1.000
_cell.length_c   1.000
_cell.angle_alpha   90.00
_cell.angle_beta   90.00
_cell.angle_gamma   90.00
#
_symmetry.space_group_name_H-M   'P 1'
#
loop_
_entity.id
_entity.type
_entity.pdbx_description
1 polymer ?
#
loop_
_entity_poly.entity_id
_entity_poly.type
_entity_poly.pdbx_seq_one_letter_code
_entity_poly.pdbx_strand_id
1 'polypeptide(L)'
;MGLFPETTVHVQTAFSVNFLLLLQVFLGSFSSAYPIDRPEYIDLSYVNDDSTIFYPGQRFDYDLMQDVSGFNHTMQEFPYWFHSNYYYRLAMFSFCMGEHGGTHVDAPYHFNPLGWKLSEIPVERLTDVPAAVIDVERHVFALSRPDKYALEVSHILEHEAKHGPIPMGGIVLVRTGWSRFLARQAEIFRNKV
;
A
#
# COMPACT_ATOMS: atom_id res chain seq x y z
N MET A 1 39.88 66.17 50.24
CA MET A 1 38.95 67.10 49.60
C MET A 1 38.77 66.63 48.17
N GLY A 2 37.56 66.16 47.82
CA GLY A 2 37.14 65.74 46.46
C GLY A 2 37.46 64.28 46.08
N LEU A 3 36.59 63.43 45.53
CA LEU A 3 35.13 63.15 45.57
C LEU A 3 34.93 62.00 44.55
N PHE A 4 34.32 60.88 44.97
CA PHE A 4 33.74 59.70 44.28
C PHE A 4 34.28 59.17 42.91
N PRO A 5 34.47 57.84 42.75
CA PRO A 5 34.57 57.23 41.43
C PRO A 5 33.19 57.10 40.76
N GLU A 6 33.17 57.29 39.44
CA GLU A 6 31.99 57.21 38.58
C GLU A 6 31.28 55.85 38.71
N THR A 7 29.96 55.89 38.85
CA THR A 7 29.10 54.69 38.81
C THR A 7 28.63 54.50 37.37
N THR A 8 29.23 53.55 36.64
CA THR A 8 28.75 53.17 35.31
C THR A 8 27.56 52.22 35.46
N VAL A 9 26.34 52.68 35.14
CA VAL A 9 25.16 51.82 35.11
C VAL A 9 25.19 50.99 33.82
N HIS A 10 25.34 49.68 33.93
CA HIS A 10 25.29 48.75 32.80
C HIS A 10 23.85 48.63 32.27
N VAL A 11 23.51 49.40 31.23
CA VAL A 11 22.21 49.32 30.50
C VAL A 11 22.28 48.32 29.33
N GLN A 12 23.19 47.33 29.37
CA GLN A 12 23.41 46.41 28.23
C GLN A 12 22.77 45.02 28.37
N THR A 13 22.24 44.66 29.55
CA THR A 13 21.69 43.30 29.77
C THR A 13 20.19 43.19 29.49
N ALA A 14 19.42 44.28 29.53
CA ALA A 14 17.97 44.23 29.28
C ALA A 14 17.60 44.15 27.79
N PHE A 15 18.43 44.71 26.89
CA PHE A 15 18.15 44.73 25.45
C PHE A 15 18.38 43.36 24.78
N SER A 16 19.43 42.65 25.21
CA SER A 16 19.82 41.36 24.64
C SER A 16 18.87 40.23 25.04
N VAL A 17 18.30 40.28 26.25
CA VAL A 17 17.30 39.30 26.72
C VAL A 17 15.97 39.48 25.99
N ASN A 18 15.52 40.72 25.76
CA ASN A 18 14.30 40.99 24.99
C ASN A 18 14.43 40.64 23.50
N PHE A 19 15.61 40.81 22.90
CA PHE A 19 15.85 40.40 21.52
C PHE A 19 15.83 38.88 21.34
N LEU A 20 16.40 38.13 22.28
CA LEU A 20 16.38 36.66 22.27
C LEU A 20 14.96 36.10 22.50
N LEU A 21 14.17 36.71 23.38
CA LEU A 21 12.76 36.36 23.59
C LEU A 21 11.90 36.66 22.35
N LEU A 22 12.10 37.81 21.69
CA LEU A 22 11.39 38.14 20.45
C LEU A 22 11.77 37.20 19.30
N LEU A 23 13.04 36.80 19.19
CA LEU A 23 13.51 35.83 18.21
C LEU A 23 12.90 34.43 18.43
N GLN A 24 12.72 34.01 19.69
CA GLN A 24 12.05 32.76 20.04
C GLN A 24 10.54 32.78 19.73
N VAL A 25 9.86 33.92 19.95
CA VAL A 25 8.45 34.08 19.56
C VAL A 25 8.30 34.11 18.04
N PHE A 26 9.24 34.73 17.32
CA PHE A 26 9.26 34.73 15.86
C PHE A 26 9.49 33.31 15.31
N LEU A 27 10.48 32.57 15.82
CA LEU A 27 10.76 31.19 15.40
C LEU A 27 9.66 30.20 15.82
N GLY A 28 9.04 30.40 16.99
CA GLY A 28 7.89 29.60 17.45
C GLY A 28 6.63 29.80 16.61
N SER A 29 6.51 30.93 15.93
CA SER A 29 5.41 31.23 15.00
C SER A 29 5.63 30.68 13.59
N PHE A 30 6.82 30.14 13.29
CA PHE A 30 7.12 29.44 12.03
C PHE A 30 6.94 27.92 12.09
N SER A 31 6.37 27.38 13.17
CA SER A 31 5.60 26.14 13.05
C SER A 31 4.27 26.47 12.37
N SER A 32 4.36 26.95 11.12
CA SER A 32 3.32 26.67 10.15
C SER A 32 3.15 25.16 10.21
N ALA A 33 1.99 24.72 10.70
CA ALA A 33 1.51 23.39 10.43
C ALA A 33 1.48 23.29 8.90
N TYR A 34 2.59 22.84 8.31
CA TYR A 34 2.57 22.33 6.96
C TYR A 34 1.43 21.32 6.98
N PRO A 35 0.34 21.53 6.23
CA PRO A 35 -0.64 20.49 6.10
C PRO A 35 0.14 19.29 5.59
N ILE A 36 0.25 18.24 6.41
CA ILE A 36 0.67 16.94 5.94
C ILE A 36 -0.46 16.55 5.02
N ASP A 37 -0.28 16.81 3.73
CA ASP A 37 -1.17 16.35 2.70
C ASP A 37 -1.09 14.83 2.78
N ARG A 38 -2.11 14.23 3.40
CA ARG A 38 -2.12 12.78 3.61
C ARG A 38 -2.46 12.19 2.25
N PRO A 39 -1.57 11.39 1.65
CA PRO A 39 -1.89 10.74 0.39
C PRO A 39 -3.14 9.86 0.59
N GLU A 40 -4.02 9.88 -0.39
CA GLU A 40 -5.13 8.94 -0.46
C GLU A 40 -4.59 7.57 -0.83
N TYR A 41 -4.93 6.55 -0.05
CA TYR A 41 -4.59 5.16 -0.33
C TYR A 41 -5.81 4.45 -0.91
N ILE A 42 -5.64 3.88 -2.11
CA ILE A 42 -6.66 3.08 -2.78
C ILE A 42 -6.22 1.63 -2.72
N ASP A 43 -7.06 0.77 -2.12
CA ASP A 43 -6.82 -0.67 -2.14
C ASP A 43 -7.22 -1.25 -3.51
N LEU A 44 -6.25 -1.90 -4.16
CA LEU A 44 -6.44 -2.58 -5.45
C LEU A 44 -6.50 -4.11 -5.28
N SER A 45 -6.67 -4.59 -4.05
CA SER A 45 -6.65 -6.00 -3.69
C SER A 45 -8.06 -6.57 -3.52
N TYR A 46 -8.20 -7.85 -3.81
CA TYR A 46 -9.37 -8.63 -3.43
C TYR A 46 -9.08 -9.42 -2.15
N VAL A 47 -10.14 -9.76 -1.41
CA VAL A 47 -10.05 -10.67 -0.26
C VAL A 47 -9.67 -12.05 -0.76
N ASN A 48 -8.69 -12.68 -0.10
CA ASN A 48 -8.40 -14.09 -0.30
C ASN A 48 -9.27 -14.92 0.65
N ASP A 49 -10.16 -15.72 0.07
CA ASP A 49 -11.04 -16.67 0.74
C ASP A 49 -11.29 -17.91 -0.14
N ASP A 50 -12.20 -18.78 0.29
CA ASP A 50 -12.57 -20.02 -0.42
C ASP A 50 -13.20 -19.78 -1.82
N SER A 51 -13.48 -18.52 -2.18
CA SER A 51 -13.93 -18.12 -3.52
C SER A 51 -12.81 -17.57 -4.41
N THR A 52 -11.59 -17.46 -3.88
CA THR A 52 -10.42 -17.00 -4.64
C THR A 52 -10.21 -17.88 -5.87
N ILE A 53 -9.99 -17.23 -7.01
CA ILE A 53 -9.70 -17.92 -8.26
C ILE A 53 -8.18 -18.09 -8.38
N PHE A 54 -7.76 -19.32 -8.66
CA PHE A 54 -6.36 -19.70 -8.88
C PHE A 54 -6.11 -20.05 -10.35
N TYR A 55 -4.85 -19.92 -10.76
CA TYR A 55 -4.44 -20.33 -12.10
C TYR A 55 -4.70 -21.83 -12.31
N PRO A 56 -5.28 -22.26 -13.45
CA PRO A 56 -5.57 -23.67 -13.69
C PRO A 56 -4.33 -24.57 -13.58
N GLY A 57 -4.43 -25.65 -12.80
CA GLY A 57 -3.35 -26.61 -12.60
C GLY A 57 -2.43 -26.31 -11.41
N GLN A 58 -2.71 -25.27 -10.61
CA GLN A 58 -2.06 -25.11 -9.31
C GLN A 58 -2.44 -26.24 -8.33
N ARG A 59 -1.50 -26.60 -7.47
CA ARG A 59 -1.65 -27.73 -6.52
C ARG A 59 -2.56 -27.41 -5.33
N PHE A 60 -2.57 -26.16 -4.90
CA PHE A 60 -3.28 -25.73 -3.69
C PHE A 60 -4.19 -24.55 -4.03
N ASP A 61 -5.46 -24.70 -3.67
CA ASP A 61 -6.41 -23.60 -3.54
C ASP A 61 -6.16 -22.86 -2.21
N TYR A 62 -7.07 -21.95 -1.84
CA TYR A 62 -7.03 -21.30 -0.53
C TYR A 62 -7.52 -22.26 0.56
N ASP A 63 -6.69 -22.47 1.58
CA ASP A 63 -7.03 -23.23 2.78
C ASP A 63 -6.68 -22.40 4.02
N LEU A 64 -7.67 -22.18 4.90
CA LEU A 64 -7.53 -21.41 6.13
C LEU A 64 -7.81 -22.32 7.33
N MET A 65 -6.76 -22.64 8.06
CA MET A 65 -6.77 -23.51 9.23
C MET A 65 -6.79 -22.67 10.49
N GLN A 66 -7.79 -22.89 11.35
CA GLN A 66 -7.88 -22.21 12.63
C GLN A 66 -6.93 -22.84 13.66
N ASP A 67 -5.93 -22.10 14.10
CA ASP A 67 -5.03 -22.53 15.18
C ASP A 67 -5.62 -22.18 16.55
N VAL A 68 -6.14 -20.95 16.68
CA VAL A 68 -6.74 -20.42 17.92
C VAL A 68 -7.98 -19.60 17.59
N SER A 69 -9.13 -19.94 18.18
CA SER A 69 -10.29 -19.04 18.25
C SER A 69 -10.34 -18.35 19.62
N GLY A 70 -10.59 -17.05 19.62
CA GLY A 70 -10.67 -16.21 20.82
C GLY A 70 -11.47 -16.80 21.99
N PHE A 71 -11.03 -16.45 23.21
CA PHE A 71 -11.55 -16.92 24.50
C PHE A 71 -11.63 -18.44 24.64
N ASN A 72 -10.48 -19.11 24.68
CA ASN A 72 -10.42 -20.45 25.25
C ASN A 72 -9.77 -20.39 26.63
N HIS A 73 -10.59 -20.46 27.69
CA HIS A 73 -10.18 -20.42 29.10
C HIS A 73 -9.29 -21.60 29.54
N THR A 74 -8.91 -22.48 28.61
CA THR A 74 -8.28 -23.78 28.88
C THR A 74 -6.91 -23.94 28.24
N MET A 75 -6.31 -22.89 27.64
CA MET A 75 -4.92 -22.98 27.16
C MET A 75 -3.93 -23.00 28.33
N GLN A 76 -3.75 -24.19 28.90
CA GLN A 76 -2.78 -24.47 29.97
C GLN A 76 -1.32 -24.49 29.45
N GLU A 77 -1.12 -24.44 28.13
CA GLU A 77 0.19 -24.64 27.47
C GLU A 77 0.98 -23.35 27.20
N PHE A 78 0.39 -22.15 27.38
CA PHE A 78 1.09 -20.86 27.17
C PHE A 78 1.11 -19.97 28.42
N PRO A 79 1.79 -20.36 29.52
CA PRO A 79 1.77 -19.62 30.79
C PRO A 79 2.51 -18.27 30.78
N TYR A 80 3.36 -17.99 29.78
CA TYR A 80 4.25 -16.82 29.81
C TYR A 80 3.68 -15.53 29.20
N TRP A 81 2.63 -15.60 28.38
CA TRP A 81 2.14 -14.43 27.63
C TRP A 81 0.85 -13.81 28.19
N PHE A 82 0.20 -14.42 29.18
CA PHE A 82 -1.14 -14.03 29.66
C PHE A 82 -1.22 -13.66 31.15
N HIS A 83 -0.11 -13.22 31.76
CA HIS A 83 -0.02 -12.91 33.20
C HIS A 83 -0.67 -11.58 33.64
N SER A 84 -1.63 -11.04 32.90
CA SER A 84 -2.25 -9.75 33.24
C SER A 84 -3.76 -9.82 33.07
N ASN A 85 -4.50 -9.16 33.96
CA ASN A 85 -5.97 -9.03 34.01
C ASN A 85 -6.60 -8.30 32.80
N TYR A 86 -5.94 -8.33 31.64
CA TYR A 86 -6.42 -7.83 30.37
C TYR A 86 -6.96 -8.99 29.54
N TYR A 87 -8.20 -8.85 29.08
CA TYR A 87 -8.85 -9.79 28.17
C TYR A 87 -8.17 -9.76 26.79
N TYR A 88 -7.11 -10.56 26.61
CA TYR A 88 -6.52 -10.76 25.29
C TYR A 88 -7.34 -11.79 24.51
N ARG A 89 -7.99 -11.35 23.43
CA ARG A 89 -8.57 -12.24 22.41
C ARG A 89 -7.44 -12.64 21.46
N LEU A 90 -6.84 -13.80 21.68
CA LEU A 90 -5.95 -14.39 20.68
C LEU A 90 -6.81 -15.10 19.63
N ALA A 91 -6.70 -14.71 18.37
CA ALA A 91 -7.24 -15.46 17.24
C ALA A 91 -6.12 -15.62 16.21
N MET A 92 -5.78 -16.86 15.89
CA MET A 92 -4.67 -17.22 15.01
C MET A 92 -5.13 -18.26 14.01
N PHE A 93 -4.68 -18.09 12.78
CA PHE A 93 -4.97 -18.99 11.67
C PHE A 93 -3.69 -19.22 10.88
N SER A 94 -3.51 -20.44 10.42
CA SER A 94 -2.54 -20.83 9.40
C SER A 94 -3.25 -20.86 8.05
N PHE A 95 -2.54 -20.53 6.97
CA PHE A 95 -3.13 -20.62 5.63
C PHE A 95 -2.16 -21.22 4.62
N CYS A 96 -2.71 -21.80 3.57
CA CYS A 96 -1.99 -22.31 2.41
C CYS A 96 -2.69 -21.83 1.14
N MET A 97 -1.90 -21.43 0.12
CA MET A 97 -2.41 -21.08 -1.20
C MET A 97 -1.30 -21.17 -2.26
N GLY A 98 -1.68 -21.36 -3.52
CA GLY A 98 -0.78 -21.20 -4.66
C GLY A 98 -0.35 -19.74 -4.87
N GLU A 99 0.80 -19.52 -5.51
CA GLU A 99 1.36 -18.17 -5.73
C GLU A 99 0.59 -17.32 -6.76
N HIS A 100 -0.27 -17.95 -7.58
CA HIS A 100 -1.01 -17.33 -8.69
C HIS A 100 -2.52 -17.37 -8.41
N GLY A 101 -2.90 -16.95 -7.21
CA GLY A 101 -4.27 -16.84 -6.75
C GLY A 101 -4.65 -15.40 -6.42
N GLY A 102 -5.87 -15.01 -6.77
CA GLY A 102 -6.40 -13.69 -6.44
C GLY A 102 -5.54 -12.54 -7.01
N THR A 103 -5.47 -11.43 -6.28
CA THR A 103 -4.53 -10.34 -6.59
C THR A 103 -3.11 -10.76 -6.22
N HIS A 104 -2.23 -10.95 -7.21
CA HIS A 104 -0.86 -11.44 -7.01
C HIS A 104 0.14 -10.69 -7.92
N VAL A 105 1.42 -11.04 -7.77
CA VAL A 105 2.54 -10.46 -8.54
C VAL A 105 3.30 -11.58 -9.25
N ASP A 106 3.42 -11.47 -10.56
CA ASP A 106 4.26 -12.36 -11.35
C ASP A 106 5.70 -11.83 -11.44
N ALA A 107 6.65 -12.58 -10.88
CA ALA A 107 8.07 -12.27 -11.03
C ALA A 107 8.58 -12.70 -12.42
N PRO A 108 9.62 -12.05 -12.98
CA PRO A 108 10.17 -12.43 -14.29
C PRO A 108 10.55 -13.92 -14.41
N TYR A 109 10.98 -14.55 -13.32
CA TYR A 109 11.30 -15.98 -13.28
C TYR A 109 10.14 -16.88 -13.72
N HIS A 110 8.89 -16.41 -13.62
CA HIS A 110 7.69 -17.18 -13.99
C HIS A 110 7.74 -17.67 -15.45
N PHE A 111 8.32 -16.90 -16.38
CA PHE A 111 8.48 -17.29 -17.78
C PHE A 111 9.91 -17.15 -18.33
N ASN A 112 10.84 -16.60 -17.56
CA ASN A 112 12.22 -16.44 -17.96
C ASN A 112 13.14 -17.09 -16.91
N PRO A 113 13.83 -18.21 -17.20
CA PRO A 113 14.68 -18.89 -16.21
C PRO A 113 15.88 -18.05 -15.74
N LEU A 114 16.22 -16.97 -16.45
CA LEU A 114 17.26 -16.00 -16.06
C LEU A 114 16.68 -14.75 -15.37
N GLY A 115 15.37 -14.68 -15.22
CA GLY A 115 14.67 -13.58 -14.58
C GLY A 115 14.76 -13.64 -13.05
N TRP A 116 14.51 -12.49 -12.40
CA TRP A 116 14.40 -12.43 -10.95
C TRP A 116 13.25 -13.28 -10.43
N LYS A 117 13.51 -14.02 -9.35
CA LYS A 117 12.48 -14.56 -8.47
C LYS A 117 11.83 -13.43 -7.69
N LEU A 118 10.65 -13.67 -7.12
CA LEU A 118 9.90 -12.65 -6.40
C LEU A 118 10.73 -11.99 -5.28
N SER A 119 11.51 -12.78 -4.53
CA SER A 119 12.40 -12.29 -3.46
C SER A 119 13.62 -11.50 -3.94
N GLU A 120 13.91 -11.50 -5.24
CA GLU A 120 15.07 -10.84 -5.84
C GLU A 120 14.70 -9.51 -6.52
N ILE A 121 13.40 -9.18 -6.60
CA ILE A 121 12.94 -7.92 -7.16
C ILE A 121 13.39 -6.76 -6.24
N PRO A 122 14.13 -5.76 -6.75
CA PRO A 122 14.48 -4.58 -5.97
C PRO A 122 13.24 -3.84 -5.44
N VAL A 123 13.25 -3.43 -4.18
CA VAL A 123 12.10 -2.80 -3.52
C VAL A 123 11.69 -1.50 -4.19
N GLU A 124 12.63 -0.78 -4.79
CA GLU A 124 12.40 0.48 -5.52
C GLU A 124 11.55 0.27 -6.79
N ARG A 125 11.37 -0.98 -7.24
CA ARG A 125 10.44 -1.34 -8.31
C ARG A 125 9.04 -1.68 -7.82
N LEU A 126 8.84 -1.74 -6.51
CA LEU A 126 7.57 -2.09 -5.85
C LEU A 126 6.98 -0.91 -5.06
N THR A 127 7.79 0.10 -4.74
CA THR A 127 7.40 1.27 -3.94
C THR A 127 7.72 2.56 -4.66
N ASP A 128 6.84 3.56 -4.53
CA ASP A 128 7.02 4.91 -5.09
C ASP A 128 7.24 4.92 -6.63
N VAL A 129 6.56 4.00 -7.31
CA VAL A 129 6.62 3.85 -8.77
C VAL A 129 5.43 4.60 -9.40
N PRO A 130 5.65 5.48 -10.39
CA PRO A 130 4.55 6.18 -11.05
C PRO A 130 3.67 5.20 -11.82
N ALA A 131 2.37 5.46 -11.89
CA ALA A 131 1.43 4.62 -12.63
C ALA A 131 0.62 5.42 -13.65
N ALA A 132 0.40 4.85 -14.83
CA ALA A 132 -0.54 5.34 -15.83
C ALA A 132 -1.76 4.41 -15.89
N VAL A 133 -2.96 4.99 -15.88
CA VAL A 133 -4.21 4.22 -15.97
C VAL A 133 -4.82 4.36 -17.36
N ILE A 134 -4.78 3.29 -18.14
CA ILE A 134 -5.43 3.23 -19.46
C ILE A 134 -6.82 2.62 -19.27
N ASP A 135 -7.85 3.46 -19.30
CA ASP A 135 -9.24 3.05 -19.15
C ASP A 135 -9.86 2.66 -20.49
N VAL A 136 -10.16 1.38 -20.64
CA VAL A 136 -10.75 0.77 -21.84
C VAL A 136 -12.08 0.10 -21.56
N GLU A 137 -12.66 0.28 -20.37
CA GLU A 137 -13.90 -0.37 -19.94
C GLU A 137 -15.03 -0.23 -20.97
N ARG A 138 -15.22 1.01 -21.47
CA ARG A 138 -16.23 1.29 -22.50
C ARG A 138 -16.00 0.53 -23.81
N HIS A 139 -14.74 0.33 -24.21
CA HIS A 139 -14.39 -0.35 -25.46
C HIS A 139 -14.58 -1.86 -25.30
N VAL A 140 -14.21 -2.41 -24.14
CA VAL A 140 -14.42 -3.82 -23.78
C VAL A 140 -15.90 -4.20 -23.89
N PHE A 141 -16.79 -3.45 -23.23
CA PHE A 141 -18.21 -3.78 -23.17
C PHE A 141 -19.04 -3.28 -24.37
N ALA A 142 -18.43 -2.57 -25.31
CA ALA A 142 -19.05 -2.27 -26.61
C ALA A 142 -19.02 -3.48 -27.58
N LEU A 143 -18.16 -4.46 -27.33
CA LEU A 143 -18.08 -5.68 -28.15
C LEU A 143 -19.22 -6.64 -27.83
N SER A 144 -19.70 -7.37 -28.83
CA SER A 144 -20.59 -8.52 -28.63
C SER A 144 -19.90 -9.68 -27.88
N ARG A 145 -18.56 -9.69 -27.89
CA ARG A 145 -17.70 -10.66 -27.20
C ARG A 145 -16.63 -9.93 -26.37
N PRO A 146 -16.99 -9.39 -25.19
CA PRO A 146 -16.06 -8.64 -24.33
C PRO A 146 -14.84 -9.47 -23.88
N ASP A 147 -14.98 -10.81 -23.82
CA ASP A 147 -13.91 -11.76 -23.50
C ASP A 147 -12.82 -11.86 -24.57
N LYS A 148 -13.05 -11.27 -25.74
CA LYS A 148 -12.10 -11.23 -26.87
C LYS A 148 -11.44 -9.88 -27.05
N TYR A 149 -11.71 -8.91 -26.17
CA TYR A 149 -11.08 -7.61 -26.24
C TYR A 149 -9.55 -7.74 -26.08
N ALA A 150 -8.80 -7.03 -26.92
CA ALA A 150 -7.35 -6.90 -26.81
C ALA A 150 -6.99 -5.42 -26.75
N LEU A 151 -6.07 -5.07 -25.85
CA LEU A 151 -5.51 -3.74 -25.81
C LEU A 151 -4.61 -3.55 -27.05
N GLU A 152 -4.92 -2.52 -27.85
CA GLU A 152 -4.13 -2.16 -29.02
C GLU A 152 -3.21 -0.96 -28.75
N VAL A 153 -2.16 -0.82 -29.58
CA VAL A 153 -1.23 0.32 -29.54
C VAL A 153 -1.94 1.67 -29.69
N SER A 154 -3.02 1.73 -30.46
CA SER A 154 -3.86 2.92 -30.63
C SER A 154 -4.37 3.47 -29.29
N HIS A 155 -4.82 2.62 -28.37
CA HIS A 155 -5.30 3.04 -27.05
C HIS A 155 -4.19 3.64 -26.18
N ILE A 156 -2.95 3.16 -26.34
CA ILE A 156 -1.78 3.70 -25.66
C ILE A 156 -1.47 5.10 -26.21
N LEU A 157 -1.43 5.24 -27.53
CA LEU A 157 -1.20 6.54 -28.19
C LEU A 157 -2.28 7.56 -27.86
N GLU A 158 -3.55 7.14 -27.80
CA GLU A 158 -4.67 7.99 -27.37
C GLU A 158 -4.53 8.43 -25.91
N HIS A 159 -4.12 7.52 -25.02
CA HIS A 159 -3.85 7.86 -23.63
C HIS A 159 -2.73 8.90 -23.56
N GLU A 160 -1.60 8.68 -24.25
CA GLU A 160 -0.46 9.59 -24.22
C GLU A 160 -0.79 10.96 -24.83
N ALA A 161 -1.58 11.01 -25.90
CA ALA A 161 -2.04 12.26 -26.51
C ALA A 161 -2.89 13.10 -25.55
N LYS A 162 -3.62 12.47 -24.63
CA LYS A 162 -4.52 13.13 -23.68
C LYS A 162 -3.89 13.44 -22.33
N HIS A 163 -3.04 12.54 -21.84
CA HIS A 163 -2.51 12.56 -20.46
C HIS A 163 -1.00 12.85 -20.40
N GLY A 164 -0.31 12.90 -21.54
CA GLY A 164 1.14 12.95 -21.62
C GLY A 164 1.78 11.55 -21.66
N PRO A 165 3.09 11.47 -21.90
CA PRO A 165 3.80 10.20 -22.06
C PRO A 165 3.70 9.32 -20.81
N ILE A 166 3.68 8.00 -21.01
CA ILE A 166 3.74 7.06 -19.88
C ILE A 166 5.09 7.21 -19.17
N PRO A 167 5.10 7.34 -17.82
CA PRO A 167 6.34 7.50 -17.07
C PRO A 167 7.30 6.32 -17.26
N MET A 168 8.56 6.63 -17.56
CA MET A 168 9.62 5.62 -17.66
C MET A 168 9.81 4.92 -16.32
N GLY A 169 9.90 3.59 -16.35
CA GLY A 169 9.99 2.77 -15.15
C GLY A 169 8.69 2.67 -14.34
N GLY A 170 7.60 3.24 -14.86
CA GLY A 170 6.28 3.19 -14.24
C GLY A 170 5.49 1.91 -14.50
N ILE A 171 4.33 1.81 -13.86
CA ILE A 171 3.35 0.74 -14.03
C ILE A 171 2.24 1.21 -14.98
N VAL A 172 1.85 0.36 -15.93
CA VAL A 172 0.65 0.60 -16.75
C VAL A 172 -0.48 -0.26 -16.22
N LEU A 173 -1.50 0.38 -15.64
CA LEU A 173 -2.72 -0.25 -15.17
C LEU A 173 -3.78 -0.17 -16.27
N VAL A 174 -4.23 -1.33 -16.76
CA VAL A 174 -5.28 -1.40 -17.78
C VAL A 174 -6.62 -1.63 -17.11
N ARG A 175 -7.45 -0.57 -17.03
CA ARG A 175 -8.78 -0.67 -16.44
C ARG A 175 -9.77 -1.17 -17.49
N THR A 176 -10.13 -2.45 -17.37
CA THR A 176 -11.08 -3.13 -18.27
C THR A 176 -12.49 -3.21 -17.71
N GLY A 177 -12.66 -3.01 -16.40
CA GLY A 177 -13.93 -3.18 -15.70
C GLY A 177 -14.33 -4.63 -15.42
N TRP A 178 -13.49 -5.63 -15.72
CA TRP A 178 -13.74 -7.05 -15.43
C TRP A 178 -13.80 -7.38 -13.95
N SER A 179 -13.18 -6.54 -13.14
CA SER A 179 -13.01 -6.70 -11.70
C SER A 179 -14.36 -6.87 -10.95
N ARG A 180 -15.46 -6.32 -11.50
CA ARG A 180 -16.83 -6.50 -10.96
C ARG A 180 -17.40 -7.93 -11.07
N PHE A 181 -16.77 -8.79 -11.87
CA PHE A 181 -17.25 -10.16 -12.12
C PHE A 181 -16.51 -11.23 -11.32
N LEU A 182 -15.49 -10.87 -10.52
CA LEU A 182 -14.67 -11.83 -9.78
C LEU A 182 -15.50 -12.75 -8.87
N ALA A 183 -16.46 -12.22 -8.12
CA ALA A 183 -17.39 -13.03 -7.31
C ALA A 183 -18.21 -14.02 -8.15
N ARG A 184 -18.54 -13.68 -9.40
CA ARG A 184 -19.31 -14.52 -10.33
C ARG A 184 -18.44 -15.53 -11.09
N GLN A 185 -17.16 -15.21 -11.34
CA GLN A 185 -16.24 -16.08 -12.05
C GLN A 185 -15.77 -17.27 -11.20
N ALA A 186 -15.72 -17.12 -9.87
CA ALA A 186 -15.44 -18.22 -8.94
C ALA A 186 -16.37 -19.42 -9.15
N GLU A 187 -17.64 -19.20 -9.52
CA GLU A 187 -18.59 -20.28 -9.85
C GLU A 187 -18.30 -20.96 -11.20
N ILE A 188 -17.72 -20.25 -12.17
CA ILE A 188 -17.49 -20.76 -13.53
C ILE A 188 -16.22 -21.60 -13.61
N PHE A 189 -15.15 -21.19 -12.93
CA PHE A 189 -13.89 -21.94 -12.93
C PHE A 189 -13.98 -23.26 -12.15
N ARG A 190 -14.78 -23.32 -11.08
CA ARG A 190 -15.04 -24.54 -10.30
C ARG A 190 -15.76 -25.65 -11.08
N ASN A 191 -16.51 -25.30 -12.14
CA ASN A 191 -17.31 -26.25 -12.91
C ASN A 191 -16.60 -26.81 -14.16
N LYS A 192 -15.28 -26.60 -14.30
CA LYS A 192 -14.51 -26.98 -15.49
C LYS A 192 -13.32 -27.93 -15.22
N VAL A 193 -13.31 -28.62 -14.08
CA VAL A 193 -12.35 -29.70 -13.78
C VAL A 193 -13.11 -31.00 -13.54
#